data_AF-A0A1F4AHG5-F1
#
_entry.id   AF-A0A1F4AHG5-F1
#
_cell.length_a   1.000
_cell.length_b   1.000
_cell.length_c   1.000
_cell.angle_alpha   90.00
_cell.angle_beta   90.00
_cell.angle_gamma   90.00
#
_symmetry.space_group_name_H-M   'P 1'
#
loop_
_entity.id
_entity.type
_entity.pdbx_description
1 polymer ?
#
loop_
_entity_poly.entity_id
_entity_poly.type
_entity_poly.pdbx_seq_one_letter_code
_entity_poly.pdbx_strand_id
1 'polypeptide(L)'
;MRITVPMYEKGRSFIMASGLVKAYGGHRFVYLHLLCQGFENIGKAILLARDYDKYGPELRGRFRHNLEALLSELNVIHGGDFLSKNASTELRELNKFYKQHQLRYGDPVDFSTDVTTLQSDQMHTELVGHLDVLNQKFSAK
;
A
#
# COMPACT_ATOMS: atom_id res chain seq x y z
N MET A 1 9.21 9.06 15.71
CA MET A 1 8.87 10.25 14.91
C MET A 1 9.75 10.50 13.67
N ARG A 2 11.10 10.32 13.73
CA ARG A 2 12.00 10.73 12.62
C ARG A 2 11.75 10.07 11.25
N ILE A 3 11.17 8.87 11.22
CA ILE A 3 10.93 8.15 9.95
C ILE A 3 9.48 8.26 9.46
N THR A 4 8.55 8.75 10.29
CA THR A 4 7.12 8.72 10.01
C THR A 4 6.76 9.57 8.79
N VAL A 5 7.16 10.85 8.78
CA VAL A 5 6.89 11.77 7.66
C VAL A 5 7.62 11.33 6.38
N PRO A 6 8.93 11.02 6.38
CA PRO A 6 9.60 10.52 5.18
C PRO A 6 8.97 9.22 4.62
N MET A 7 8.45 8.35 5.48
CA MET A 7 7.76 7.13 5.06
C MET A 7 6.44 7.46 4.37
N TYR A 8 5.63 8.36 4.94
CA TYR A 8 4.42 8.84 4.30
C TYR A 8 4.71 9.48 2.94
N GLU A 9 5.69 10.38 2.84
CA GLU A 9 6.05 11.07 1.59
C GLU A 9 6.43 10.08 0.49
N LYS A 10 7.25 9.07 0.81
CA LYS A 10 7.58 8.00 -0.14
C LYS A 10 6.35 7.20 -0.55
N GLY A 11 5.50 6.84 0.42
CA GLY A 11 4.25 6.13 0.16
C GLY A 11 3.35 6.90 -0.81
N ARG A 12 3.13 8.20 -0.56
CA ARG A 12 2.40 9.10 -1.46
C ARG A 12 3.01 9.12 -2.86
N SER A 13 4.33 9.28 -2.97
CA SER A 13 5.02 9.27 -4.26
C SER A 13 4.83 7.95 -5.01
N PHE A 14 4.81 6.80 -4.33
CA PHE A 14 4.56 5.51 -4.98
C PHE A 14 3.13 5.35 -5.48
N ILE A 15 2.11 5.82 -4.74
CA ILE A 15 0.72 5.84 -5.21
C ILE A 15 0.58 6.66 -6.50
N MET A 16 1.19 7.85 -6.52
CA MET A 16 1.16 8.72 -7.70
C MET A 16 1.92 8.12 -8.88
N ALA A 17 3.13 7.58 -8.62
CA ALA A 17 3.94 6.93 -9.64
C ALA A 17 3.24 5.70 -10.24
N SER A 18 2.56 4.89 -9.42
CA SER A 18 1.73 3.76 -9.89
C SER A 18 0.71 4.22 -10.92
N GLY A 19 -0.04 5.28 -10.60
CA GLY A 19 -1.05 5.85 -11.52
C GLY A 19 -0.44 6.32 -12.84
N LEU A 20 0.69 7.02 -12.78
CA LEU A 20 1.41 7.50 -13.97
C LEU A 20 1.93 6.33 -14.82
N VAL A 21 2.61 5.35 -14.23
CA VAL A 21 3.12 4.19 -14.95
C VAL A 21 1.99 3.45 -15.67
N LYS A 22 0.84 3.27 -14.99
CA LYS A 22 -0.35 2.69 -15.63
C LYS A 22 -0.86 3.54 -16.79
N ALA A 23 -1.01 4.86 -16.59
CA ALA A 23 -1.57 5.77 -17.59
C ALA A 23 -0.74 5.84 -18.88
N TYR A 24 0.59 5.68 -18.78
CA TYR A 24 1.50 5.69 -19.92
C TYR A 24 1.81 4.28 -20.47
N GLY A 25 1.02 3.26 -20.11
CA GLY A 25 1.18 1.91 -20.64
C GLY A 25 2.43 1.17 -20.17
N GLY A 26 2.97 1.58 -19.01
CA GLY A 26 4.12 0.92 -18.40
C GLY A 26 3.81 -0.50 -17.91
N HIS A 27 4.87 -1.25 -17.57
CA HIS A 27 4.76 -2.65 -17.23
C HIS A 27 3.83 -2.90 -16.04
N ARG A 28 2.95 -3.90 -16.17
CA ARG A 28 1.89 -4.19 -15.20
C ARG A 28 2.38 -4.41 -13.78
N PHE A 29 3.41 -5.25 -13.61
CA PHE A 29 3.94 -5.53 -12.27
C PHE A 29 4.63 -4.34 -11.65
N VAL A 30 5.16 -3.43 -12.46
CA VAL A 30 5.79 -2.22 -11.93
C VAL A 30 4.74 -1.35 -11.25
N TYR A 31 3.62 -1.04 -11.92
CA TYR A 31 2.61 -0.20 -11.28
C TYR A 31 1.92 -0.91 -10.10
N LEU A 32 1.65 -2.22 -10.21
CA LEU A 32 1.07 -2.99 -9.09
C LEU A 32 2.02 -3.03 -7.87
N HIS A 33 3.32 -3.20 -8.11
CA HIS A 33 4.33 -3.17 -7.07
C HIS A 33 4.39 -1.80 -6.37
N LEU A 34 4.38 -0.72 -7.14
CA LEU A 34 4.38 0.65 -6.63
C LEU A 34 3.12 0.92 -5.79
N LEU A 35 1.95 0.47 -6.26
CA LEU A 35 0.70 0.60 -5.50
C LEU A 35 0.79 -0.09 -4.13
N CYS A 36 1.30 -1.32 -4.10
CA CYS A 36 1.51 -2.09 -2.87
C CYS A 36 2.49 -1.39 -1.92
N GLN A 37 3.63 -0.91 -2.43
CA GLN A 37 4.60 -0.16 -1.64
C GLN A 37 4.05 1.16 -1.12
N GLY A 38 3.21 1.82 -1.91
CA GLY A 38 2.51 3.04 -1.53
C GLY A 38 1.60 2.81 -0.34
N PHE A 39 0.72 1.81 -0.44
CA PHE A 39 -0.17 1.41 0.66
C PHE A 39 0.63 1.00 1.91
N GLU A 40 1.66 0.16 1.74
CA GLU A 40 2.50 -0.31 2.85
C GLU A 40 3.12 0.87 3.62
N ASN A 41 3.74 1.81 2.91
CA ASN A 41 4.39 2.96 3.54
C ASN A 41 3.39 3.91 4.19
N ILE A 42 2.27 4.19 3.53
CA ILE A 42 1.21 5.05 4.10
C ILE A 42 0.65 4.41 5.38
N GLY A 43 0.27 3.13 5.32
CA GLY A 43 -0.28 2.43 6.47
C GLY A 43 0.70 2.40 7.64
N LYS A 44 1.97 2.05 7.41
CA LYS A 44 3.01 2.07 8.44
C LYS A 44 3.23 3.47 9.02
N ALA A 45 3.21 4.51 8.19
CA ALA A 45 3.30 5.88 8.67
C ALA A 45 2.12 6.27 9.56
N ILE A 46 0.89 5.85 9.21
CA ILE A 46 -0.31 6.04 10.04
C ILE A 46 -0.14 5.35 11.40
N LEU A 47 0.30 4.09 11.41
CA LEU A 47 0.55 3.33 12.64
C LEU A 47 1.60 4.04 13.53
N LEU A 48 2.75 4.41 12.95
CA LEU A 48 3.83 5.09 13.68
C LEU A 48 3.43 6.48 14.20
N ALA A 49 2.54 7.18 13.50
CA ALA A 49 1.99 8.45 13.97
C ALA A 49 1.01 8.27 15.13
N ARG A 50 0.37 7.10 15.23
CA ARG A 50 -0.56 6.77 16.31
C ARG A 50 0.18 6.37 17.58
N ASP A 51 1.14 5.44 17.48
CA ASP A 51 1.92 4.94 18.60
C ASP A 51 3.26 4.39 18.11
N TYR A 52 4.31 5.21 18.21
CA TYR A 52 5.62 4.85 17.68
C TYR A 52 6.25 3.68 18.45
N ASP A 53 6.07 3.63 19.76
CA ASP A 53 6.74 2.65 20.62
C ASP A 53 6.10 1.28 20.47
N LYS A 54 4.77 1.22 20.29
CA LYS A 54 4.06 -0.01 19.93
C LYS A 54 4.40 -0.48 18.53
N TYR A 55 4.28 0.38 17.52
CA TYR A 55 4.30 -0.06 16.11
C TYR A 55 5.69 -0.13 15.49
N GLY A 56 6.67 0.61 16.03
CA GLY A 56 8.06 0.59 15.55
C GLY A 56 8.66 -0.82 15.46
N PRO A 57 8.59 -1.64 16.53
CA PRO A 57 9.04 -3.02 16.51
C PRO A 57 8.28 -3.92 15.52
N GLU A 58 6.97 -3.69 15.34
CA GLU A 58 6.11 -4.54 14.51
C GLU A 58 6.33 -4.34 12.99
N LEU A 59 6.94 -3.23 12.57
CA LEU A 59 7.15 -2.92 11.14
C LEU A 59 7.94 -3.99 10.38
N ARG A 60 8.98 -4.56 11.03
CA ARG A 60 9.86 -5.58 10.43
C ARG A 60 9.34 -7.01 10.64
N GLY A 61 8.43 -7.19 11.60
CA GLY A 61 7.77 -8.46 11.87
C GLY A 61 6.41 -8.50 11.18
N ARG A 62 5.35 -8.28 11.97
CA ARG A 62 3.94 -8.44 11.57
C ARG A 62 3.58 -7.69 10.28
N PHE A 63 4.04 -6.44 10.12
CA PHE A 63 3.60 -5.58 9.02
C PHE A 63 4.55 -5.55 7.81
N ARG A 64 5.56 -6.44 7.75
CA ARG A 64 6.64 -6.39 6.74
C ARG A 64 6.13 -6.15 5.31
N HIS A 65 5.69 -7.19 4.61
CA HIS A 65 5.05 -7.10 3.29
C HIS A 65 3.65 -7.71 3.34
N ASN A 66 3.07 -7.76 4.53
CA ASN A 66 1.75 -8.32 4.77
C ASN A 66 0.72 -7.19 4.79
N LEU A 67 0.17 -6.88 3.62
CA LEU A 67 -0.77 -5.78 3.44
C LEU A 67 -2.11 -6.06 4.14
N GLU A 68 -2.51 -7.33 4.23
CA GLU A 68 -3.73 -7.74 4.94
C GLU A 68 -3.64 -7.48 6.44
N ALA A 69 -2.52 -7.86 7.05
CA ALA A 69 -2.29 -7.57 8.47
C ALA A 69 -2.27 -6.05 8.73
N LEU A 70 -1.67 -5.29 7.81
CA LEU A 70 -1.65 -3.83 7.89
C LEU A 70 -3.05 -3.22 7.76
N LEU A 71 -3.84 -3.65 6.76
CA LEU A 71 -5.22 -3.19 6.57
C LEU A 71 -6.09 -3.51 7.78
N SER A 72 -5.96 -4.71 8.33
CA SER A 72 -6.69 -5.12 9.54
C SER A 72 -6.39 -4.18 10.72
N GLU A 73 -5.13 -3.81 10.93
CA GLU A 73 -4.76 -2.88 12.02
C GLU A 73 -5.25 -1.45 11.73
N LEU A 74 -5.22 -1.00 10.47
CA LEU A 74 -5.78 0.29 10.09
C LEU A 74 -7.29 0.33 10.36
N ASN A 75 -8.03 -0.72 10.04
CA ASN A 75 -9.47 -0.78 10.33
C ASN A 75 -9.76 -0.63 11.83
N VAL A 76 -8.96 -1.28 12.67
CA VAL A 76 -9.07 -1.16 14.14
C VAL A 76 -8.85 0.29 14.60
N ILE A 77 -7.82 0.96 14.08
CA ILE A 77 -7.50 2.35 14.49
C ILE A 77 -8.54 3.34 13.99
N HIS A 78 -9.11 3.11 12.80
CA HIS A 78 -10.13 3.97 12.21
C HIS A 78 -11.54 3.72 12.76
N GLY A 79 -11.76 2.63 13.52
CA GLY A 79 -13.07 2.26 14.04
C GLY A 79 -14.05 1.82 12.94
N GLY A 80 -13.55 1.36 11.81
CA GLY A 80 -14.32 1.03 10.62
C GLY A 80 -13.44 0.63 9.45
N ASP A 81 -14.03 0.40 8.29
CA ASP A 81 -13.29 0.00 7.09
C ASP A 81 -12.45 1.16 6.55
N PHE A 82 -11.13 0.98 6.50
CA PHE A 82 -10.19 1.94 5.90
C PHE A 82 -10.29 1.96 4.38
N LEU A 83 -10.52 0.79 3.76
CA LEU A 83 -10.81 0.63 2.34
C LEU A 83 -12.19 0.01 2.16
N SER A 84 -12.88 0.33 1.07
CA SER A 84 -14.12 -0.34 0.72
C SER A 84 -13.92 -1.85 0.53
N LYS A 85 -15.02 -2.60 0.49
CA LYS A 85 -14.99 -4.04 0.23
C LYS A 85 -14.30 -4.40 -1.09
N ASN A 86 -14.43 -3.57 -2.12
CA ASN A 86 -13.85 -3.82 -3.43
C ASN A 86 -12.33 -3.59 -3.39
N ALA A 87 -11.89 -2.44 -2.90
CA ALA A 87 -10.47 -2.13 -2.73
C ALA A 87 -9.77 -3.13 -1.79
N SER A 88 -10.44 -3.56 -0.71
CA SER A 88 -9.95 -4.60 0.20
C SER A 88 -9.82 -5.97 -0.46
N THR A 89 -10.63 -6.26 -1.47
CA THR A 89 -10.54 -7.52 -2.22
C THR A 89 -9.36 -7.49 -3.19
N GLU A 90 -9.21 -6.39 -3.95
CA GLU A 90 -8.03 -6.16 -4.80
C GLU A 90 -6.74 -6.23 -3.98
N LEU A 91 -6.69 -5.59 -2.80
CA LEU A 91 -5.54 -5.61 -1.91
C LEU A 91 -5.19 -7.04 -1.47
N ARG A 92 -6.18 -7.86 -1.13
CA ARG A 92 -5.97 -9.27 -0.73
C ARG A 92 -5.40 -10.10 -1.87
N GLU A 93 -5.86 -9.88 -3.09
CA GLU A 93 -5.31 -10.56 -4.26
C GLU A 93 -3.86 -10.14 -4.52
N LEU A 94 -3.58 -8.84 -4.51
CA LEU A 94 -2.23 -8.30 -4.68
C LEU A 94 -1.28 -8.75 -3.57
N ASN A 95 -1.76 -8.85 -2.33
CA ASN A 95 -0.95 -9.29 -1.18
C ASN A 95 -0.36 -10.68 -1.38
N LYS A 96 -1.08 -11.59 -2.07
CA LYS A 96 -0.58 -12.96 -2.36
C LYS A 96 0.75 -12.92 -3.11
N PHE A 97 0.89 -12.02 -4.08
CA PHE A 97 2.08 -11.84 -4.91
C PHE A 97 3.11 -10.93 -4.24
N TYR A 98 2.64 -9.82 -3.68
CA TYR A 98 3.51 -8.80 -3.10
C TYR A 98 4.34 -9.35 -1.93
N LYS A 99 3.73 -10.12 -1.02
CA LYS A 99 4.43 -10.70 0.15
C LYS A 99 5.53 -11.69 -0.24
N GLN A 100 5.45 -12.24 -1.45
CA GLN A 100 6.41 -13.20 -2.01
C GLN A 100 7.41 -12.54 -2.96
N HIS A 101 7.39 -11.20 -3.09
CA HIS A 101 8.24 -10.43 -4.01
C HIS A 101 8.02 -10.72 -5.51
N GLN A 102 6.92 -11.37 -5.86
CA GLN A 102 6.58 -11.79 -7.23
C GLN A 102 6.25 -10.62 -8.18
N LEU A 103 6.01 -9.42 -7.65
CA LEU A 103 5.75 -8.22 -8.47
C LEU A 103 7.03 -7.45 -8.83
N ARG A 104 8.21 -7.87 -8.32
CA ARG A 104 9.44 -7.06 -8.37
C ARG A 104 10.46 -7.56 -9.38
N TYR A 105 10.57 -8.86 -9.55
CA TYR A 105 11.56 -9.49 -10.42
C TYR A 105 10.84 -10.21 -11.55
N GLY A 106 11.52 -10.39 -12.68
CA GLY A 106 11.05 -11.35 -13.67
C GLY A 106 11.03 -12.73 -13.03
N ASP A 107 9.84 -13.30 -12.89
CA ASP A 107 9.59 -14.55 -12.17
C ASP A 107 8.73 -15.47 -13.07
N PRO A 108 8.83 -16.81 -12.98
CA PRO A 108 7.93 -17.72 -13.69
C PRO A 108 6.44 -17.39 -13.56
N VAL A 109 6.03 -16.77 -12.45
CA VAL A 109 4.65 -16.32 -12.23
C VAL A 109 4.18 -15.27 -13.26
N ASP A 110 5.11 -14.55 -13.90
CA ASP A 110 4.84 -13.56 -14.94
C ASP A 110 4.14 -14.18 -16.16
N PHE A 111 4.31 -15.49 -16.35
CA PHE A 111 3.69 -16.26 -17.42
C PHE A 111 2.39 -16.95 -17.00
N SER A 112 1.96 -16.80 -15.74
CA SER A 112 0.73 -17.41 -15.24
C SER A 112 -0.50 -16.58 -15.60
N THR A 113 -1.61 -17.27 -15.91
CA THR A 113 -2.89 -16.62 -16.21
C THR A 113 -3.47 -15.86 -15.03
N ASP A 114 -3.21 -16.32 -13.80
CA ASP A 114 -3.73 -15.74 -12.55
C ASP A 114 -3.30 -14.28 -12.34
N VAL A 115 -2.18 -13.88 -12.92
CA VAL A 115 -1.62 -12.54 -12.75
C VAL A 115 -2.22 -11.55 -13.75
N THR A 116 -2.67 -12.04 -14.90
CA THR A 116 -3.32 -11.21 -15.94
C THR A 116 -4.69 -10.69 -15.50
N THR A 117 -5.31 -11.29 -14.48
CA THR A 117 -6.64 -10.91 -13.97
C THR A 117 -6.61 -9.92 -12.81
N LEU A 118 -5.44 -9.65 -12.21
CA LEU A 118 -5.31 -8.75 -11.06
C LEU A 118 -5.95 -7.35 -11.27
N GLN A 119 -6.83 -6.95 -10.38
CA GLN A 119 -7.42 -5.61 -10.41
C GLN A 119 -6.77 -4.72 -9.34
N SER A 120 -6.76 -3.41 -9.58
CA SER A 120 -6.11 -2.44 -8.70
C SER A 120 -6.76 -1.05 -8.73
N ASP A 121 -7.90 -0.93 -9.39
CA ASP A 121 -8.43 0.38 -9.81
C ASP A 121 -9.22 1.03 -8.69
N GLN A 122 -9.94 0.21 -7.93
CA GLN A 122 -10.66 0.67 -6.74
C GLN A 122 -9.66 1.05 -5.64
N MET A 123 -8.67 0.18 -5.40
CA MET A 123 -7.60 0.43 -4.45
C MET A 123 -6.82 1.70 -4.79
N HIS A 124 -6.44 1.90 -6.06
CA HIS A 124 -5.74 3.11 -6.47
C HIS A 124 -6.59 4.36 -6.27
N THR A 125 -7.85 4.34 -6.72
CA THR A 125 -8.78 5.47 -6.60
C THR A 125 -9.01 5.88 -5.15
N GLU A 126 -9.28 4.92 -4.27
CA GLU A 126 -9.51 5.20 -2.84
C GLU A 126 -8.25 5.73 -2.16
N LEU A 127 -7.08 5.15 -2.46
CA LEU A 127 -5.82 5.62 -1.88
C LEU A 127 -5.49 7.04 -2.32
N VAL A 128 -5.73 7.39 -3.59
CA VAL A 128 -5.63 8.78 -4.06
C VAL A 128 -6.61 9.68 -3.30
N GLY A 129 -7.86 9.26 -3.11
CA GLY A 129 -8.85 10.00 -2.34
C GLY A 129 -8.46 10.23 -0.86
N HIS A 130 -7.74 9.29 -0.25
CA HIS A 130 -7.22 9.46 1.11
C HIS A 130 -6.03 10.44 1.19
N LEU A 131 -5.32 10.69 0.09
CA LEU A 131 -4.11 11.51 0.13
C LEU A 131 -4.39 12.94 0.61
N ASP A 132 -5.54 13.54 0.28
CA ASP A 132 -5.84 14.93 0.68
C ASP A 132 -5.89 15.09 2.21
N VAL A 133 -6.63 14.20 2.88
CA VAL A 133 -6.73 14.20 4.35
C VAL A 133 -5.39 13.87 4.98
N LEU A 134 -4.67 12.90 4.44
CA LEU A 134 -3.36 12.50 4.97
C LEU A 134 -2.30 13.58 4.73
N ASN A 135 -2.37 14.32 3.63
CA ASN A 135 -1.46 15.43 3.33
C ASN A 135 -1.60 16.50 4.42
N GLN A 136 -2.82 16.84 4.82
CA GLN A 136 -3.03 17.80 5.91
C GLN A 136 -2.42 17.29 7.22
N LYS A 137 -2.65 16.01 7.55
CA LYS A 137 -2.12 15.38 8.78
C LYS A 137 -0.59 15.33 8.82
N PHE A 138 0.07 15.01 7.71
CA PHE A 138 1.52 14.81 7.65
C PHE A 138 2.31 16.04 7.18
N SER A 139 1.63 17.11 6.75
CA SER A 139 2.27 18.41 6.41
C SER A 139 2.29 19.41 7.57
N ALA A 140 1.48 19.19 8.60
CA ALA A 140 1.51 19.99 9.82
C ALA A 140 2.83 19.75 10.57
N LYS A 141 3.72 20.74 10.54
CA LYS A 141 4.93 20.78 11.37
C LYS A 141 4.60 21.17 12.80
#